data_AF-A0AAU4LYR9-F1
#
_entry.id   AF-A0AAU4LYR9-F1
#
_cell.length_a   1.000
_cell.length_b   1.000
_cell.length_c   1.000
_cell.angle_alpha   90.00
_cell.angle_beta   90.00
_cell.angle_gamma   90.00
#
_symmetry.space_group_name_H-M   'P 1'
#
loop_
_entity.id
_entity.type
_entity.pdbx_description
1 polymer ?
#
loop_
_entity_poly.entity_id
_entity_poly.type
_entity_poly.pdbx_seq_one_letter_code
_entity_poly.pdbx_strand_id
1 'polypeptide(L)'
;MAVPAGLDQAGPCVGLSYIDAVHGRRRRPLRDCVTSRSEDVAPVRTFRWSRGERRFPGWYWAATTGRHLGFESWPERDRLLLMDFDPSVVGIGSQPF
;
A
#
# COMPACT_ATOMS: atom_id res chain seq x y z
N MET A 1 -17.03 13.64 0.78
CA MET A 1 -18.00 13.19 1.81
C MET A 1 -17.20 12.51 2.91
N ALA A 2 -16.96 13.18 4.03
CA ALA A 2 -16.19 12.62 5.14
C ALA A 2 -17.06 11.60 5.89
N VAL A 3 -16.63 10.34 5.91
CA VAL A 3 -17.27 9.32 6.75
C VAL A 3 -16.96 9.68 8.21
N PRO A 4 -17.96 9.83 9.09
CA PRO A 4 -17.70 10.18 10.47
C PRO A 4 -16.95 9.03 11.16
N ALA A 5 -15.69 9.27 11.50
CA ALA A 5 -14.90 8.41 12.36
C ALA A 5 -15.36 8.61 13.81
N GLY A 6 -16.39 7.86 14.22
CA GLY A 6 -16.93 8.03 15.57
C GLY A 6 -18.28 7.36 15.77
N LEU A 7 -18.34 6.04 15.64
CA LEU A 7 -19.30 5.24 16.38
C LEU A 7 -18.53 4.09 17.00
N ASP A 8 -18.36 4.14 18.32
CA ASP A 8 -17.87 3.02 19.11
C ASP A 8 -18.85 1.86 18.94
N GLN A 9 -18.50 0.94 18.05
CA GLN A 9 -19.11 -0.37 17.99
C GLN A 9 -18.04 -1.38 18.39
N ALA A 10 -18.14 -1.85 19.63
CA ALA A 10 -17.43 -2.99 20.21
C ALA A 10 -17.76 -4.34 19.53
N GLY A 11 -18.18 -4.32 18.26
CA GLY A 11 -18.33 -5.50 17.42
C GLY A 11 -16.98 -5.98 16.89
N PRO A 12 -16.89 -7.27 16.50
CA PRO A 12 -15.67 -7.85 15.95
C PRO A 12 -15.16 -7.02 14.76
N CYS A 13 -13.85 -6.76 14.75
CA CYS A 13 -13.20 -6.00 13.69
C CYS A 13 -11.90 -6.65 13.23
N VAL A 14 -11.58 -6.49 11.95
CA VAL A 14 -10.29 -6.88 11.39
C VAL A 14 -9.27 -5.79 11.74
N GLY A 15 -8.17 -6.16 12.38
CA GLY A 15 -7.07 -5.25 12.66
C GLY A 15 -6.09 -5.18 11.50
N LEU A 16 -5.84 -3.98 10.98
CA LEU A 16 -4.81 -3.70 9.97
C LEU A 16 -3.50 -3.33 10.66
N SER A 17 -2.39 -3.93 10.22
CA SER A 17 -1.04 -3.55 10.68
C SER A 17 -0.27 -2.91 9.53
N TYR A 18 0.47 -1.84 9.79
CA TYR A 18 1.25 -1.14 8.77
C TYR A 18 2.47 -0.44 9.39
N ILE A 19 3.38 0.05 8.54
CA ILE A 19 4.53 0.87 8.94
C ILE A 19 4.21 2.35 8.64
N ASP A 20 4.15 3.17 9.68
CA ASP A 20 3.87 4.60 9.52
C ASP A 20 5.07 5.38 8.94
N ALA A 21 4.86 6.67 8.66
CA ALA A 21 5.89 7.54 8.08
C ALA A 21 7.15 7.70 8.95
N VAL A 22 7.07 7.41 10.26
CA VAL A 22 8.23 7.41 11.17
C VAL A 22 8.82 6.01 11.34
N HIS A 23 8.51 5.09 10.43
CA HIS A 23 8.93 3.69 10.43
C HIS A 23 8.48 2.89 11.67
N GLY A 24 7.43 3.36 12.34
CA GLY A 24 6.82 2.70 13.48
C GLY A 24 5.74 1.71 13.04
N ARG A 25 5.75 0.51 13.61
CA ARG A 25 4.65 -0.45 13.39
C ARG A 25 3.40 0.01 14.13
N ARG A 26 2.29 0.16 13.41
CA ARG A 26 0.96 0.46 13.96
C ARG A 26 0.03 -0.71 13.73
N ARG A 27 -0.94 -0.89 14.63
CA ARG A 27 -2.09 -1.78 14.44
C ARG A 27 -3.36 -1.06 14.86
N ARG A 28 -4.34 -0.96 13.97
CA ARG A 28 -5.65 -0.32 14.22
C ARG A 28 -6.78 -1.13 13.57
N PRO A 29 -8.03 -1.02 14.06
CA PRO A 29 -9.18 -1.55 13.33
C PRO A 29 -9.19 -1.03 11.89
N LEU A 30 -9.46 -1.90 10.90
CA LEU A 30 -9.46 -1.54 9.47
C LEU A 30 -10.39 -0.35 9.17
N ARG A 31 -11.53 -0.30 9.86
CA ARG A 31 -12.50 0.80 9.80
C ARG A 31 -11.92 2.16 10.22
N ASP A 32 -10.90 2.17 11.07
CA ASP A 32 -10.23 3.41 11.52
C ASP A 32 -9.14 3.84 10.52
N CYS A 33 -8.76 2.96 9.59
CA CYS A 33 -7.73 3.21 8.57
C CYS A 33 -8.31 3.77 7.26
N VAL A 34 -9.64 3.93 7.15
CA VAL A 34 -10.31 4.34 5.88
C VAL A 34 -9.87 5.72 5.37
N THR A 35 -9.39 6.59 6.26
CA THR A 35 -8.84 7.91 5.89
C THR A 35 -7.33 7.91 5.75
N SER A 36 -6.67 6.78 6.04
CA SER A 36 -5.21 6.66 5.93
C SER A 36 -4.83 6.45 4.46
N ARG A 37 -3.93 7.29 3.97
CA ARG A 37 -3.38 7.18 2.62
C ARG A 37 -2.43 6.00 2.57
N SER A 38 -2.75 5.00 1.74
CA SER A 38 -1.94 3.78 1.65
C SER A 38 -0.60 4.05 0.96
N GLU A 39 -0.53 5.09 0.14
CA GLU A 39 0.69 5.59 -0.47
C GLU A 39 1.65 6.20 0.57
N ASP A 40 1.18 6.73 1.69
CA ASP A 40 2.06 7.31 2.72
C ASP A 40 2.65 6.24 3.66
N VAL A 41 2.24 4.98 3.49
CA VAL A 41 2.69 3.85 4.29
C VAL A 41 3.93 3.22 3.67
N ALA A 42 4.95 2.99 4.49
CA ALA A 42 6.16 2.33 4.03
C ALA A 42 5.89 0.82 3.78
N PRO A 43 6.58 0.20 2.80
CA PRO A 43 6.48 -1.23 2.57
C PRO A 43 6.77 -2.01 3.86
N VAL A 44 5.88 -2.95 4.22
CA VAL A 44 6.07 -3.78 5.44
C VAL A 44 7.27 -4.73 5.34
N ARG A 45 7.78 -4.92 4.12
CA ARG A 45 8.98 -5.71 3.82
C ARG A 45 9.83 -4.96 2.82
N THR A 46 11.15 -5.13 2.95
CA THR A 46 12.11 -4.64 1.96
C THR A 46 12.05 -5.50 0.70
N PHE A 47 11.98 -4.86 -0.46
CA PHE A 47 12.15 -5.54 -1.76
C PHE A 47 13.55 -6.16 -1.85
N ARG A 48 13.63 -7.43 -2.24
CA ARG A 48 14.90 -8.16 -2.38
C ARG A 48 15.01 -8.78 -3.75
N TRP A 49 16.16 -8.59 -4.39
CA TRP A 49 16.44 -9.07 -5.73
C TRP A 49 17.70 -9.93 -5.71
N SER A 50 17.54 -11.19 -6.07
CA SER A 50 18.66 -12.14 -6.15
C SER A 50 18.76 -12.71 -7.56
N ARG A 51 19.98 -12.82 -8.08
CA ARG A 51 20.24 -13.42 -9.39
C ARG A 51 19.75 -14.87 -9.41
N GLY A 52 19.01 -15.24 -10.45
CA GLY A 52 18.53 -16.61 -10.66
C GLY A 52 17.17 -16.91 -10.02
N GLU A 53 16.53 -15.94 -9.37
CA GLU A 53 15.15 -16.11 -8.93
C GLU A 53 14.17 -16.11 -10.11
N ARG A 54 13.08 -16.88 -9.97
CA ARG A 54 12.01 -16.94 -10.98
C ARG A 54 11.07 -15.74 -10.95
N ARG A 55 11.09 -14.98 -9.85
CA ARG A 55 10.35 -13.74 -9.71
C ARG A 55 11.07 -12.67 -10.53
N PHE A 56 10.29 -11.72 -11.06
CA PHE A 56 10.79 -10.59 -11.86
C PHE A 56 10.53 -9.31 -11.08
N PRO A 57 11.41 -8.98 -10.13
CA PRO A 57 11.18 -7.89 -9.23
C PRO A 57 11.90 -6.62 -9.73
N GLY A 58 11.42 -5.44 -9.37
CA GLY A 58 11.96 -4.19 -9.91
C GLY A 58 11.31 -2.93 -9.36
N TRP A 59 11.71 -1.78 -9.92
CA TRP A 59 11.10 -0.48 -9.67
C TRP A 59 10.18 -0.08 -10.83
N TYR A 60 9.01 0.44 -10.51
CA TYR A 60 8.09 1.07 -11.46
C TYR A 60 7.91 2.54 -11.05
N TRP A 61 8.10 3.47 -11.98
CA TRP A 61 7.77 4.88 -11.74
C TRP A 61 6.27 5.08 -11.91
N ALA A 62 5.58 5.42 -10.82
CA ALA A 62 4.14 5.70 -10.84
C ALA A 62 3.91 7.20 -10.99
N ALA A 63 3.33 7.61 -12.12
CA ALA A 63 2.95 9.00 -12.37
C ALA A 63 1.92 9.50 -11.35
N THR A 64 0.97 8.65 -10.94
CA THR A 64 -0.09 8.97 -9.96
C THR A 64 0.47 9.39 -8.60
N THR A 65 1.63 8.85 -8.19
CA THR A 65 2.26 9.20 -6.90
C THR A 65 3.60 9.92 -7.02
N GLY A 66 4.10 10.12 -8.25
CA GLY A 66 5.36 10.81 -8.51
C GLY A 66 6.60 10.14 -7.89
N ARG A 67 6.62 8.81 -7.78
CA ARG A 67 7.71 8.07 -7.12
C ARG A 67 7.88 6.66 -7.66
N HIS A 68 9.00 6.04 -7.30
CA HIS A 68 9.27 4.63 -7.57
C HIS A 68 8.53 3.73 -6.57
N LEU A 69 7.83 2.74 -7.09
CA LEU A 69 7.15 1.68 -6.36
C LEU A 69 7.81 0.35 -6.68
N GLY A 70 8.08 -0.44 -5.64
CA GLY A 70 8.68 -1.76 -5.79
C GLY A 70 7.62 -2.80 -6.16
N PHE A 71 8.01 -3.77 -6.98
CA PHE A 71 7.22 -4.97 -7.26
C PHE A 71 8.12 -6.20 -7.22
N GLU A 72 7.54 -7.36 -6.92
CA GLU A 72 8.25 -8.64 -6.84
C GLU A 72 7.87 -9.60 -7.99
N SER A 73 6.93 -9.23 -8.85
CA SER A 73 6.48 -10.08 -9.95
C SER A 73 5.92 -9.30 -11.16
N TRP A 74 5.87 -9.93 -12.32
CA TRP A 74 5.22 -9.36 -13.52
C TRP A 74 3.75 -9.00 -13.28
N PRO A 75 2.91 -9.88 -12.67
CA PRO A 75 1.53 -9.51 -12.35
C PRO A 75 1.41 -8.30 -11.43
N GLU A 76 2.33 -8.12 -10.47
CA GLU A 76 2.36 -6.91 -9.64
C GLU A 76 2.71 -5.67 -10.45
N ARG A 77 3.71 -5.74 -11.33
CA ARG A 77 4.05 -4.64 -12.24
C ARG A 77 2.86 -4.27 -13.13
N ASP A 78 2.17 -5.26 -13.69
CA ASP A 78 1.04 -5.02 -14.58
C ASP A 78 -0.15 -4.42 -13.79
N ARG A 79 -0.32 -4.77 -12.50
CA ARG A 79 -1.27 -4.09 -11.61
C ARG A 79 -0.88 -2.63 -11.37
N LEU A 80 0.41 -2.33 -11.16
CA LEU A 80 0.91 -0.96 -11.01
C LEU A 80 0.61 -0.15 -12.27
N LEU A 81 0.88 -0.71 -13.46
CA LEU A 81 0.55 -0.08 -14.75
C LEU A 81 -0.94 0.26 -14.85
N LEU A 82 -1.82 -0.68 -14.53
CA LEU A 82 -3.27 -0.46 -14.59
C LEU A 82 -3.75 0.59 -13.58
N MET A 83 -3.20 0.59 -12.37
CA MET A 83 -3.52 1.60 -11.36
C MET A 83 -3.02 2.99 -11.75
N ASP A 84 -1.88 3.08 -12.41
CA ASP A 84 -1.30 4.36 -12.86
C ASP A 84 -2.02 4.94 -14.09
N PHE A 85 -2.71 4.08 -14.85
CA PHE A 85 -3.52 4.48 -15.99
C PHE A 85 -4.93 4.99 -15.60
N ASP A 86 -5.52 4.43 -14.54
CA ASP A 86 -6.89 4.72 -14.14
C ASP A 86 -7.00 6.11 -13.45
N PRO A 87 -7.73 7.09 -14.03
CA PRO A 87 -7.83 8.43 -13.46
C PRO A 87 -8.59 8.49 -12.13
N SER A 88 -9.30 7.43 -11.75
CA SER A 88 -9.95 7.33 -10.43
C SER A 88 -8.98 6.94 -9.30
N VAL A 89 -7.80 6.43 -9.64
CA VAL A 89 -6.77 6.08 -8.68
C VAL A 89 -6.01 7.34 -8.29
N VAL A 90 -6.08 7.70 -7.01
CA VAL A 90 -5.45 8.90 -6.45
C VAL A 90 -4.15 8.63 -5.67
N GLY A 91 -3.82 7.35 -5.46
CA GLY A 91 -2.68 6.93 -4.65
C GLY A 91 -2.36 5.45 -4.84
N ILE A 92 -1.06 5.12 -4.84
CA ILE A 92 -0.54 3.76 -5.02
C ILE A 92 0.61 3.53 -4.02
N GLY A 93 0.53 2.43 -3.28
CA GLY A 93 1.57 1.99 -2.34
C GLY A 93 1.88 0.51 -2.53
N SER A 94 3.15 0.13 -2.45
CA SER A 94 3.56 -1.27 -2.57
C SER A 94 3.70 -1.92 -1.20
N GLN A 95 3.01 -3.04 -1.01
CA GLN A 95 3.04 -3.85 0.22
C GLN A 95 2.81 -3.04 1.52
N PRO A 96 1.69 -2.29 1.64
CA PRO A 96 1.47 -1.41 2.79
C PRO A 96 1.06 -2.11 4.10
N PHE A 97 0.71 -3.40 4.09
CA PHE A 97 0.27 -4.16 5.28
C PHE A 97 0.63 -5.64 5.23
#